data_AF-A0AAJ2IIB9-F1
#
_entry.id   AF-A0AAJ2IIB9-F1
#
_cell.length_a   1.000
_cell.length_b   1.000
_cell.length_c   1.000
_cell.angle_alpha   90.00
_cell.angle_beta   90.00
_cell.angle_gamma   90.00
#
_symmetry.space_group_name_H-M   'P 1'
#
loop_
_entity.id
_entity.type
_entity.pdbx_description
1 polymer ?
#
loop_
_entity_poly.entity_id
_entity_poly.type
_entity_poly.pdbx_seq_one_letter_code
_entity_poly.pdbx_strand_id
1 'polypeptide(L)'
;MVHDVRYRPGDSAQNLILRSALWDAWNFRCCWCSHPRDLLDVDIDHLIPQSYSGARLEATLNQNLTDELRVLPFDIHAPHNLGPSCRRCNVEKANRDFATAPRFVALLAKARRLEPTVIRTVERFRSGNAFTEAVATVTGVDPTDAEVMETLAELGPALINRLRYIAPRILEGPSNYDYVDPDGDATDEYVVTVTLDETSRRARVLLEDAYGCGFDSALVKVVRAVIQEVLRQLGRAIAHELEKRGYDPDVAPVDARIELAVNGLTVDPDGPQFELHGTYQAEGAAEAAIQNYQNDSGTSWTQRDADDQGHFTAGFFPEVAPDVAVDYIDLRN
;
A
#
# COMPACT_ATOMS: atom_id res chain seq x y z
N MET A 1 15.59 -14.28 14.13
CA MET A 1 16.16 -13.10 14.81
C MET A 1 15.06 -12.55 15.70
N VAL A 2 15.23 -12.53 17.02
CA VAL A 2 14.20 -12.00 17.93
C VAL A 2 14.18 -10.49 17.74
N HIS A 3 13.11 -9.97 17.18
CA HIS A 3 13.01 -8.53 16.98
C HIS A 3 12.84 -7.85 18.32
N ASP A 4 13.66 -6.83 18.52
CA ASP A 4 13.74 -6.09 19.77
C ASP A 4 12.53 -5.16 19.95
N VAL A 5 11.49 -5.64 20.63
CA VAL A 5 10.26 -4.90 20.97
C VAL A 5 10.47 -4.19 22.31
N ARG A 6 10.65 -2.87 22.27
CA ARG A 6 10.83 -2.02 23.44
C ARG A 6 10.37 -0.59 23.18
N TYR A 7 10.11 0.17 24.23
CA TYR A 7 9.91 1.62 24.16
C TYR A 7 11.19 2.32 23.72
N ARG A 8 11.08 3.26 22.78
CA ARG A 8 12.24 3.97 22.19
C ARG A 8 12.05 5.49 22.30
N PRO A 9 12.77 6.17 23.21
CA PRO A 9 12.69 7.63 23.30
C PRO A 9 12.97 8.29 21.94
N GLY A 10 12.06 9.16 21.48
CA GLY A 10 12.20 9.87 20.20
C GLY A 10 11.68 9.15 18.95
N ASP A 11 11.32 7.86 19.03
CA ASP A 11 10.78 7.09 17.90
C ASP A 11 9.25 7.00 18.00
N SER A 12 8.57 8.07 17.57
CA SER A 12 7.10 8.18 17.68
C SER A 12 6.36 7.09 16.90
N ALA A 13 6.89 6.67 15.74
CA ALA A 13 6.27 5.67 14.89
C ALA A 13 6.30 4.28 15.55
N GLN A 14 7.48 3.82 16.01
CA GLN A 14 7.57 2.52 16.69
C GLN A 14 6.81 2.52 18.02
N ASN A 15 6.83 3.63 18.76
CA ASN A 15 6.07 3.75 20.00
C ASN A 15 4.55 3.76 19.75
N LEU A 16 4.06 4.25 18.61
CA LEU A 16 2.64 4.17 18.28
C LEU A 16 2.20 2.72 18.08
N ILE A 17 2.98 1.91 17.35
CA ILE A 17 2.73 0.48 17.16
C ILE A 17 2.75 -0.26 18.50
N LEU A 18 3.78 -0.01 19.31
CA LEU A 18 3.89 -0.59 20.66
C LEU A 18 2.72 -0.18 21.55
N ARG A 19 2.29 1.08 21.49
CA ARG A 19 1.13 1.58 22.24
C ARG A 19 -0.15 0.88 21.83
N SER A 20 -0.35 0.67 20.53
CA SER A 20 -1.50 -0.06 19.99
C SER A 20 -1.51 -1.51 20.48
N ALA A 21 -0.38 -2.20 20.40
CA ALA A 21 -0.24 -3.58 20.88
C ALA A 21 -0.46 -3.70 22.40
N LEU A 22 0.03 -2.73 23.19
CA LEU A 22 -0.22 -2.66 24.62
C LEU A 22 -1.71 -2.40 24.92
N TRP A 23 -2.34 -1.48 24.19
CA TRP A 23 -3.75 -1.16 24.36
C TRP A 23 -4.65 -2.37 24.12
N ASP A 24 -4.43 -3.09 23.01
CA ASP A 24 -5.12 -4.33 22.68
C ASP A 24 -4.87 -5.44 23.71
N ALA A 25 -3.60 -5.73 24.05
CA ALA A 25 -3.26 -6.76 25.03
C ALA A 25 -3.85 -6.50 26.43
N TRP A 26 -4.09 -5.23 26.77
CA TRP A 26 -4.73 -4.82 28.01
C TRP A 26 -6.26 -4.72 27.92
N ASN A 27 -6.85 -5.21 26.82
CA ASN A 27 -8.27 -5.21 26.52
C ASN A 27 -8.88 -3.80 26.58
N PHE A 28 -8.22 -2.87 25.87
CA PHE A 28 -8.65 -1.49 25.65
C PHE A 28 -8.84 -0.67 26.93
N ARG A 29 -8.09 -1.00 27.99
CA ARG A 29 -8.25 -0.42 29.33
C ARG A 29 -6.96 0.15 29.86
N CYS A 30 -7.07 1.26 30.58
CA CYS A 30 -5.97 1.82 31.36
C CYS A 30 -5.48 0.81 32.41
N CYS A 31 -4.18 0.58 32.51
CA CYS A 31 -3.60 -0.36 33.48
C CYS A 31 -3.85 0.07 34.94
N TRP A 32 -3.83 1.37 35.23
CA TRP A 32 -4.04 1.93 36.58
C TRP A 32 -5.46 2.21 37.01
N CYS A 33 -6.44 2.34 36.12
CA CYS A 33 -7.83 2.56 36.55
C CYS A 33 -8.80 1.54 36.00
N SER A 34 -8.36 0.67 35.09
CA SER A 34 -9.15 -0.38 34.43
C SER A 34 -10.38 0.12 33.67
N HIS A 35 -10.55 1.43 33.55
CA HIS A 35 -11.59 2.03 32.73
C HIS A 35 -11.22 1.85 31.25
N PRO A 36 -12.22 1.57 30.39
CA PRO A 36 -12.03 1.61 28.95
C PRO A 36 -11.49 2.98 28.51
N ARG A 37 -10.58 2.99 27.54
CA ARG A 37 -10.01 4.20 26.96
C ARG A 37 -9.81 4.00 25.48
N ASP A 38 -9.92 5.06 24.71
CA ASP A 38 -9.51 5.06 23.32
C ASP A 38 -7.99 5.11 23.20
N LEU A 39 -7.45 4.62 22.08
CA LEU A 39 -6.00 4.60 21.82
C LEU A 39 -5.38 6.01 21.90
N LEU A 40 -6.14 7.04 21.53
CA LEU A 40 -5.70 8.45 21.57
C LEU A 40 -5.60 9.01 22.99
N ASP A 41 -6.31 8.41 23.95
CA ASP A 41 -6.40 8.87 25.34
C ASP A 41 -5.43 8.15 26.29
N VAL A 42 -4.62 7.23 25.77
CA VAL A 42 -3.62 6.48 26.52
C VAL A 42 -2.20 6.81 26.06
N ASP A 43 -1.28 6.75 27.01
CA ASP A 43 0.17 6.82 26.79
C ASP A 43 0.81 5.48 27.19
N ILE A 44 2.01 5.21 26.68
CA ILE A 44 2.84 4.12 27.22
C ILE A 44 3.39 4.59 28.56
N ASP A 45 3.10 3.85 29.62
CA ASP A 45 3.63 4.09 30.96
C ASP A 45 4.54 2.96 31.40
N HIS A 46 5.65 3.34 32.01
CA HIS A 46 6.62 2.45 32.64
C HIS A 46 6.16 2.15 34.07
N LEU A 47 5.76 0.91 34.33
CA LEU A 47 5.31 0.50 35.66
C LEU A 47 6.39 0.80 36.71
N ILE A 48 7.59 0.23 36.53
CA ILE A 48 8.80 0.65 37.23
C ILE A 48 9.38 1.86 36.48
N PRO A 49 9.62 3.01 37.15
CA PRO A 49 10.14 4.21 36.50
C PRO A 49 11.47 3.97 35.78
N GLN A 50 11.66 4.62 34.62
CA GLN A 50 12.88 4.53 33.80
C GLN A 50 14.15 4.97 34.55
N SER A 51 14.01 5.80 35.58
CA SER A 51 15.12 6.28 36.39
C SER A 51 15.67 5.23 37.37
N TYR A 52 15.03 4.07 37.50
CA TYR A 52 15.49 2.99 38.38
C TYR A 52 16.60 2.20 37.68
N SER A 53 17.78 2.15 38.29
CA SER A 53 18.94 1.42 37.78
C SER A 53 19.77 0.80 38.92
N GLY A 54 20.65 -0.14 38.57
CA GLY A 54 21.57 -0.81 39.49
C GLY A 54 20.86 -1.42 40.71
N ALA A 55 21.41 -1.17 41.91
CA ALA A 55 20.89 -1.70 43.16
C ALA A 55 19.43 -1.33 43.46
N ARG A 56 18.95 -0.17 43.00
CA ARG A 56 17.55 0.24 43.23
C ARG A 56 16.58 -0.60 42.41
N LEU A 57 16.92 -0.87 41.15
CA LEU A 57 16.11 -1.73 40.29
C LEU A 57 16.10 -3.16 40.84
N GLU A 58 17.26 -3.71 41.19
CA GLU A 58 17.37 -5.06 41.78
C GLU A 58 16.55 -5.19 43.07
N ALA A 59 16.65 -4.21 43.98
CA ALA A 59 15.85 -4.20 45.20
C ALA A 59 14.35 -4.17 44.91
N THR A 60 13.92 -3.38 43.92
CA THR A 60 12.51 -3.30 43.50
C THR A 60 12.02 -4.63 42.94
N LEU A 61 12.81 -5.26 42.07
CA LEU A 61 12.47 -6.56 41.49
C LEU A 61 12.39 -7.65 42.58
N ASN A 62 13.34 -7.66 43.52
CA ASN A 62 13.37 -8.61 44.64
C ASN A 62 12.18 -8.47 45.58
N GLN A 63 11.64 -7.25 45.74
CA GLN A 63 10.47 -7.01 46.59
C GLN A 63 9.15 -7.32 45.90
N ASN A 64 9.07 -7.20 44.57
CA ASN A 64 7.79 -7.18 43.85
C ASN A 64 7.55 -8.36 42.93
N LEU A 65 8.59 -9.12 42.54
CA LEU A 65 8.45 -10.27 41.65
C LEU A 65 8.64 -11.57 42.42
N THR A 66 7.85 -12.57 42.06
CA THR A 66 8.06 -13.94 42.53
C THR A 66 9.37 -14.51 41.99
N ASP A 67 9.93 -15.51 42.67
CA ASP A 67 11.17 -16.18 42.27
C ASP A 67 11.14 -16.63 40.80
N GLU A 68 10.01 -17.19 40.36
CA GLU A 68 9.77 -17.61 38.98
C GLU A 68 9.91 -16.46 37.95
N LEU A 69 9.42 -15.26 38.30
CA LEU A 69 9.48 -14.11 37.41
C LEU A 69 10.84 -13.39 37.46
N ARG A 70 11.63 -13.59 38.52
CA ARG A 70 12.96 -13.01 38.68
C ARG A 70 14.04 -13.73 37.88
N VAL A 71 13.86 -15.01 37.56
CA VAL A 71 14.84 -15.78 36.77
C VAL A 71 14.92 -15.31 35.31
N LEU A 72 13.88 -14.61 34.84
CA LEU A 72 13.82 -14.06 33.49
C LEU A 72 14.55 -12.71 33.41
N PRO A 73 15.28 -12.43 32.30
CA PRO A 73 15.84 -11.13 32.06
C PRO A 73 14.79 -10.01 32.20
N PHE A 74 15.20 -8.89 32.78
CA PHE A 74 14.36 -7.70 32.95
C PHE A 74 14.98 -6.53 32.19
N ASP A 75 14.19 -5.92 31.30
CA ASP A 75 14.51 -4.70 30.57
C ASP A 75 13.44 -3.66 30.89
N ILE A 76 13.87 -2.53 31.43
CA ILE A 76 13.00 -1.43 31.85
C ILE A 76 12.12 -0.92 30.70
N HIS A 77 12.56 -1.04 29.45
CA HIS A 77 11.83 -0.56 28.28
C HIS A 77 11.04 -1.67 27.56
N ALA A 78 11.11 -2.92 27.99
CA ALA A 78 10.42 -4.03 27.34
C ALA A 78 8.96 -4.20 27.84
N PRO A 79 8.08 -4.86 27.06
CA PRO A 79 6.65 -4.98 27.35
C PRO A 79 6.28 -5.46 28.75
N HIS A 80 7.12 -6.27 29.40
CA HIS A 80 6.89 -6.72 30.77
C HIS A 80 6.94 -5.62 31.83
N ASN A 81 7.41 -4.41 31.48
CA ASN A 81 7.38 -3.22 32.34
C ASN A 81 6.46 -2.11 31.78
N LEU A 82 5.71 -2.37 30.70
CA LEU A 82 4.89 -1.37 30.04
C LEU A 82 3.40 -1.65 30.19
N GLY A 83 2.62 -0.59 30.24
CA GLY A 83 1.17 -0.67 30.12
C GLY A 83 0.56 0.62 29.54
N PRO A 84 -0.64 0.54 28.95
CA PRO A 84 -1.36 1.72 28.51
C PRO A 84 -1.95 2.45 29.72
N SER A 85 -1.64 3.73 29.89
CA SER A 85 -2.12 4.55 31.01
C SER A 85 -2.85 5.77 30.48
N CYS A 86 -4.04 6.05 31.02
CA CYS A 86 -4.70 7.32 30.70
C CYS A 86 -3.92 8.49 31.29
N ARG A 87 -3.99 9.65 30.64
CA ARG A 87 -3.22 10.84 31.02
C ARG A 87 -3.34 11.21 32.50
N ARG A 88 -4.55 11.12 33.08
CA ARG A 88 -4.80 11.40 34.50
C ARG A 88 -3.99 10.46 35.40
N CYS A 89 -4.09 9.15 35.19
CA CYS A 89 -3.37 8.17 36.00
C CYS A 89 -1.85 8.29 35.83
N ASN A 90 -1.39 8.52 34.60
CA ASN A 90 0.03 8.67 34.30
C ASN A 90 0.63 9.88 35.06
N VAL A 91 -0.10 11.01 35.06
CA VAL A 91 0.30 12.22 35.82
C VAL A 91 0.21 12.01 37.33
N GLU A 92 -0.86 11.38 37.84
CA GLU A 92 -1.02 11.10 39.28
C GLU A 92 0.05 10.15 39.82
N LYS A 93 0.46 9.16 39.02
CA LYS A 93 1.56 8.25 39.31
C LYS A 93 2.90 8.98 39.30
N ALA A 94 3.19 9.72 38.23
CA ALA A 94 4.49 10.37 37.99
C ALA A 94 5.67 9.41 38.27
N ASN A 95 6.70 9.89 38.98
CA ASN A 95 7.85 9.10 39.43
C ASN A 95 7.69 8.58 40.87
N ARG A 96 6.46 8.46 41.39
CA ARG A 96 6.23 7.96 42.74
C ARG A 96 6.57 6.48 42.83
N ASP A 97 7.16 6.10 43.97
CA ASP A 97 7.50 4.72 44.27
C ASP A 97 6.26 3.97 44.76
N PHE A 98 5.84 2.95 44.03
CA PHE A 98 4.74 2.05 44.39
C PHE A 98 5.20 0.63 44.67
N ALA A 99 6.52 0.42 44.87
CA ALA A 99 7.15 -0.89 45.05
C ALA A 99 6.65 -1.71 46.25
N THR A 100 5.73 -1.20 47.07
CA THR A 100 5.10 -1.94 48.18
C THR A 100 3.58 -2.03 48.06
N ALA A 101 2.99 -1.41 47.04
CA ALA A 101 1.55 -1.43 46.85
C ALA A 101 1.12 -2.78 46.23
N PRO A 102 0.20 -3.55 46.83
CA PRO A 102 -0.25 -4.85 46.28
C PRO A 102 -0.74 -4.75 44.83
N ARG A 103 -1.36 -3.61 44.49
CA ARG A 103 -1.81 -3.31 43.14
C ARG A 103 -0.66 -3.26 42.13
N PHE A 104 0.48 -2.71 42.53
CA PHE A 104 1.65 -2.57 41.68
C PHE A 104 2.24 -3.93 41.30
N VAL A 105 2.41 -4.80 42.30
CA VAL A 105 2.82 -6.20 42.12
C VAL A 105 1.91 -6.93 41.13
N ALA A 106 0.59 -6.78 41.28
CA ALA A 106 -0.39 -7.38 40.38
C ALA A 106 -0.27 -6.87 38.93
N LEU A 107 0.02 -5.58 38.74
CA LEU A 107 0.20 -4.99 37.41
C LEU A 107 1.49 -5.48 36.75
N LEU A 108 2.60 -5.55 37.47
CA LEU A 108 3.86 -6.10 36.95
C LEU A 108 3.71 -7.57 36.53
N ALA A 109 3.09 -8.39 37.37
CA ALA A 109 2.81 -9.79 37.04
C ALA A 109 1.91 -9.91 35.81
N LYS A 110 0.93 -9.00 35.64
CA LYS A 110 0.07 -8.96 34.46
C LYS A 110 0.85 -8.53 33.20
N ALA A 111 1.67 -7.48 33.27
CA ALA A 111 2.48 -7.03 32.15
C ALA A 111 3.41 -8.15 31.64
N ARG A 112 4.06 -8.87 32.56
CA ARG A 112 4.90 -10.03 32.22
C ARG A 112 4.11 -11.16 31.53
N ARG A 113 2.87 -11.44 31.97
CA ARG A 113 2.02 -12.43 31.28
C ARG A 113 1.58 -11.98 29.88
N LEU A 114 1.39 -10.68 29.69
CA LEU A 114 0.95 -10.10 28.41
C LEU A 114 2.10 -9.89 27.42
N GLU A 115 3.35 -9.90 27.89
CA GLU A 115 4.55 -9.68 27.07
C GLU A 115 4.58 -10.50 25.77
N PRO A 116 4.35 -11.83 25.76
CA PRO A 116 4.35 -12.61 24.52
C PRO A 116 3.30 -12.16 23.51
N THR A 117 2.12 -11.72 23.99
CA THR A 117 1.04 -11.20 23.13
C THR A 117 1.41 -9.85 22.53
N VAL A 118 2.00 -8.95 23.32
CA VAL A 118 2.46 -7.65 22.84
C VAL A 118 3.56 -7.83 21.79
N ILE A 119 4.56 -8.68 22.05
CA ILE A 119 5.65 -8.95 21.12
C ILE A 119 5.12 -9.45 19.78
N ARG A 120 4.30 -10.52 19.81
CA ARG A 120 3.69 -11.10 18.60
C ARG A 120 2.89 -10.08 17.80
N THR A 121 2.13 -9.22 18.48
CA THR A 121 1.32 -8.18 17.83
C THR A 121 2.21 -7.15 17.13
N VAL A 122 3.26 -6.66 17.81
CA VAL A 122 4.23 -5.73 17.20
C VAL A 122 4.97 -6.36 16.02
N GLU A 123 5.36 -7.63 16.13
CA GLU A 123 6.03 -8.37 15.04
C GLU A 123 5.10 -8.53 13.83
N ARG A 124 3.81 -8.81 14.04
CA ARG A 124 2.80 -8.89 12.98
C ARG A 124 2.59 -7.54 12.27
N PHE A 125 2.56 -6.44 13.02
CA PHE A 125 2.56 -5.10 12.44
C PHE A 125 3.82 -4.82 11.59
N ARG A 126 4.97 -5.37 11.98
CA ARG A 126 6.23 -5.18 11.23
C ARG A 126 6.32 -6.04 9.96
N SER A 127 5.61 -7.17 9.89
CA SER A 127 5.73 -8.15 8.80
C SER A 127 4.87 -7.84 7.55
N GLY A 128 4.27 -6.65 7.44
CA GLY A 128 3.68 -6.16 6.17
C GLY A 128 2.15 -6.24 6.04
N ASN A 129 1.43 -6.88 6.96
CA ASN A 129 -0.06 -6.83 7.01
C ASN A 129 -0.59 -5.56 7.73
N ALA A 130 0.26 -4.55 7.86
CA ALA A 130 0.15 -3.46 8.82
C ALA A 130 -0.99 -2.47 8.55
N PHE A 131 -1.38 -2.30 7.29
CA PHE A 131 -2.37 -1.29 6.90
C PHE A 131 -3.80 -1.73 7.23
N THR A 132 -4.21 -2.93 6.78
CA THR A 132 -5.54 -3.49 7.05
C THR A 132 -5.77 -3.68 8.54
N GLU A 133 -4.73 -4.09 9.27
CA GLU A 133 -4.80 -4.28 10.71
C GLU A 133 -4.74 -2.96 11.49
N ALA A 134 -4.02 -1.94 11.00
CA ALA A 134 -4.08 -0.60 11.59
C ALA A 134 -5.46 0.03 11.41
N VAL A 135 -6.10 -0.16 10.25
CA VAL A 135 -7.50 0.28 10.04
C VAL A 135 -8.43 -0.50 10.97
N ALA A 136 -8.39 -1.83 10.99
CA ALA A 136 -9.24 -2.65 11.86
C ALA A 136 -8.98 -2.42 13.36
N THR A 137 -7.76 -2.08 13.77
CA THR A 137 -7.44 -1.75 15.18
C THR A 137 -7.87 -0.34 15.56
N VAL A 138 -7.78 0.62 14.64
CA VAL A 138 -8.22 2.00 14.86
C VAL A 138 -9.75 2.11 14.84
N THR A 139 -10.42 1.32 14.00
CA THR A 139 -11.89 1.27 13.92
C THR A 139 -12.49 0.25 14.88
N GLY A 140 -11.73 -0.79 15.26
CA GLY A 140 -12.18 -1.88 16.14
C GLY A 140 -13.03 -2.94 15.43
N VAL A 141 -12.98 -3.05 14.11
CA VAL A 141 -14.03 -3.74 13.34
C VAL A 141 -13.56 -4.70 12.25
N ASP A 142 -14.32 -5.79 12.06
CA ASP A 142 -14.15 -6.79 11.00
C ASP A 142 -14.65 -6.24 9.65
N PRO A 143 -13.80 -6.11 8.63
CA PRO A 143 -14.17 -5.56 7.33
C PRO A 143 -15.08 -6.48 6.49
N THR A 144 -15.35 -7.72 6.95
CA THR A 144 -16.28 -8.63 6.27
C THR A 144 -17.72 -8.52 6.77
N ASP A 145 -17.96 -7.73 7.81
CA ASP A 145 -19.29 -7.50 8.39
C ASP A 145 -20.02 -6.37 7.63
N ALA A 146 -21.22 -6.65 7.15
CA ALA A 146 -22.01 -5.72 6.35
C ALA A 146 -22.46 -4.49 7.15
N GLU A 147 -22.78 -4.64 8.44
CA GLU A 147 -23.21 -3.52 9.32
C GLU A 147 -22.05 -2.55 9.59
N VAL A 148 -20.85 -3.11 9.59
CA VAL A 148 -19.59 -2.39 9.79
C VAL A 148 -19.23 -1.58 8.56
N MET A 149 -19.39 -2.18 7.38
CA MET A 149 -19.20 -1.48 6.11
C MET A 149 -20.22 -0.36 5.93
N GLU A 150 -21.45 -0.54 6.39
CA GLU A 150 -22.47 0.53 6.43
C GLU A 150 -22.04 1.67 7.37
N THR A 151 -21.59 1.35 8.58
CA THR A 151 -21.07 2.35 9.53
C THR A 151 -19.83 3.08 9.00
N LEU A 152 -18.93 2.37 8.31
CA LEU A 152 -17.75 2.95 7.65
C LEU A 152 -18.15 3.83 6.47
N ALA A 153 -19.20 3.49 5.73
CA ALA A 153 -19.74 4.33 4.67
C ALA A 153 -20.35 5.63 5.24
N GLU A 154 -21.03 5.55 6.39
CA GLU A 154 -21.59 6.72 7.08
C GLU A 154 -20.50 7.64 7.67
N LEU A 155 -19.47 7.06 8.30
CA LEU A 155 -18.39 7.82 8.96
C LEU A 155 -17.24 8.20 8.02
N GLY A 156 -17.12 7.49 6.90
CA GLY A 156 -16.06 7.65 5.90
C GLY A 156 -15.87 9.11 5.46
N PRO A 157 -16.93 9.86 5.09
CA PRO A 157 -16.82 11.26 4.72
C PRO A 157 -16.22 12.14 5.83
N ALA A 158 -16.58 11.92 7.09
CA ALA A 158 -16.05 12.68 8.22
C ALA A 158 -14.57 12.35 8.48
N LEU A 159 -14.19 11.07 8.38
CA LEU A 159 -12.80 10.62 8.51
C LEU A 159 -11.91 11.17 7.39
N ILE A 160 -12.37 11.09 6.13
CA ILE A 160 -11.68 11.64 4.96
C ILE A 160 -11.51 13.16 5.13
N ASN A 161 -12.56 13.88 5.52
CA ASN A 161 -12.47 15.32 5.75
C ASN A 161 -11.47 15.67 6.87
N ARG A 162 -11.43 14.84 7.93
CA ARG A 162 -10.47 15.03 9.01
C ARG A 162 -9.04 14.72 8.59
N LEU A 163 -8.82 13.67 7.80
CA LEU A 163 -7.52 13.33 7.22
C LEU A 163 -7.04 14.40 6.24
N ARG A 164 -7.94 14.96 5.42
CA ARG A 164 -7.64 16.07 4.52
C ARG A 164 -7.16 17.31 5.27
N TYR A 165 -7.65 17.54 6.48
CA TYR A 165 -7.21 18.63 7.34
C TYR A 165 -5.91 18.35 8.11
N ILE A 166 -5.79 17.15 8.71
CA ILE A 166 -4.65 16.82 9.60
C ILE A 166 -3.42 16.37 8.81
N ALA A 167 -3.63 15.57 7.76
CA ALA A 167 -2.56 14.89 7.04
C ALA A 167 -2.89 14.80 5.53
N PRO A 168 -3.01 15.94 4.84
CA PRO A 168 -3.40 15.99 3.42
C PRO A 168 -2.52 15.09 2.54
N ARG A 169 -1.22 15.04 2.82
CA ARG A 169 -0.24 14.20 2.11
C ARG A 169 -0.56 12.70 2.07
N ILE A 170 -1.31 12.19 3.05
CA ILE A 170 -1.72 10.77 3.07
C ILE A 170 -2.79 10.52 2.00
N LEU A 171 -3.69 11.48 1.81
CA LEU A 171 -4.75 11.42 0.79
C LEU A 171 -4.28 11.88 -0.59
N GLU A 172 -3.15 12.58 -0.67
CA GLU A 172 -2.50 13.00 -1.92
C GLU A 172 -1.54 11.93 -2.45
N GLY A 173 -1.19 10.93 -1.65
CA GLY A 173 -0.26 9.87 -2.04
C GLY A 173 -0.74 9.07 -3.26
N PRO A 174 0.19 8.55 -4.07
CA PRO A 174 -0.14 7.60 -5.14
C PRO A 174 -0.77 6.35 -4.55
N SER A 175 -1.88 5.90 -5.13
CA SER A 175 -2.50 4.61 -4.81
C SER A 175 -2.27 3.65 -5.97
N ASN A 176 -1.70 2.49 -5.68
CA ASN A 176 -1.60 1.40 -6.65
C ASN A 176 -2.99 0.81 -6.87
N TYR A 177 -3.29 0.53 -8.13
CA TYR A 177 -4.53 -0.07 -8.56
C TYR A 177 -4.22 -1.43 -9.18
N ASP A 178 -4.92 -2.46 -8.71
CA ASP A 178 -4.75 -3.81 -9.22
C ASP A 178 -5.45 -3.91 -10.58
N TYR A 179 -4.68 -3.76 -11.66
CA TYR A 179 -5.16 -3.93 -13.01
C TYR A 179 -5.41 -5.41 -13.30
N VAL A 180 -6.61 -5.74 -13.78
CA VAL A 180 -6.98 -7.07 -14.23
C VAL A 180 -7.57 -6.96 -15.62
N ASP A 181 -6.94 -7.63 -16.58
CA ASP A 181 -7.49 -7.78 -17.92
C ASP A 181 -8.36 -9.05 -17.97
N PRO A 182 -9.70 -8.94 -18.09
CA PRO A 182 -10.59 -10.10 -18.04
C PRO A 182 -10.50 -11.01 -19.27
N ASP A 183 -10.06 -10.49 -20.42
CA ASP A 183 -9.84 -11.32 -21.62
C ASP A 183 -8.36 -11.46 -21.99
N GLY A 184 -7.45 -11.06 -21.08
CA GLY A 184 -6.03 -11.34 -21.23
C GLY A 184 -5.80 -12.85 -21.24
N ASP A 185 -5.06 -13.35 -22.22
CA ASP A 185 -4.70 -14.75 -22.29
C ASP A 185 -3.42 -15.03 -21.49
N ALA A 186 -3.14 -16.31 -21.21
CA ALA A 186 -1.92 -16.68 -20.47
C ALA A 186 -0.63 -16.49 -21.29
N THR A 187 -0.75 -16.15 -22.57
CA THR A 187 0.35 -15.93 -23.51
C THR A 187 0.65 -14.45 -23.73
N ASP A 188 -0.20 -13.55 -23.24
CA ASP A 188 0.00 -12.12 -23.25
C ASP A 188 1.16 -11.74 -22.32
N GLU A 189 2.32 -11.45 -22.90
CA GLU A 189 3.53 -11.04 -22.16
C GLU A 189 3.52 -9.54 -21.82
N TYR A 190 2.40 -8.99 -21.34
CA TYR A 190 2.35 -7.62 -20.85
C TYR A 190 2.14 -7.51 -19.34
N VAL A 191 2.82 -6.52 -18.74
CA VAL A 191 2.69 -6.15 -17.32
C VAL A 191 2.20 -4.72 -17.24
N VAL A 192 1.02 -4.52 -16.65
CA VAL A 192 0.42 -3.20 -16.48
C VAL A 192 0.42 -2.83 -15.00
N THR A 193 1.10 -1.73 -14.66
CA THR A 193 1.04 -1.12 -13.34
C THR A 193 0.22 0.16 -13.41
N VAL A 194 -0.72 0.34 -12.49
CA VAL A 194 -1.58 1.52 -12.47
C VAL A 194 -1.41 2.24 -11.14
N THR A 195 -1.02 3.50 -11.21
CA THR A 195 -0.84 4.36 -10.05
C THR A 195 -1.67 5.63 -10.25
N LEU A 196 -2.63 5.85 -9.35
CA LEU A 196 -3.51 7.02 -9.41
C LEU A 196 -3.13 8.01 -8.30
N ASP A 197 -2.88 9.26 -8.68
CA ASP A 197 -2.75 10.38 -7.75
C ASP A 197 -4.14 10.94 -7.36
N GLU A 198 -4.19 12.02 -6.58
CA GLU A 198 -5.47 12.62 -6.19
C GLU A 198 -6.27 13.12 -7.39
N THR A 199 -5.60 13.75 -8.37
CA THR A 199 -6.23 14.26 -9.58
C THR A 199 -6.88 13.13 -10.37
N SER A 200 -6.15 12.03 -10.53
CA SER A 200 -6.59 10.83 -11.25
C SER A 200 -7.75 10.12 -10.54
N ARG A 201 -7.73 10.06 -9.21
CA ARG A 201 -8.86 9.54 -8.43
C ARG A 201 -10.11 10.40 -8.60
N ARG A 202 -9.98 11.73 -8.67
CA ARG A 202 -11.13 12.61 -8.94
C ARG A 202 -11.65 12.44 -10.36
N ALA A 203 -10.77 12.33 -11.36
CA ALA A 203 -11.17 12.06 -12.74
C ALA A 203 -11.90 10.72 -12.86
N ARG A 204 -11.41 9.68 -12.16
CA ARG A 204 -12.11 8.39 -12.05
C ARG A 204 -13.53 8.54 -11.50
N VAL A 205 -13.69 9.25 -10.38
CA VAL A 205 -15.03 9.47 -9.79
C VAL A 205 -15.96 10.18 -10.78
N LEU A 206 -15.45 11.15 -11.54
CA LEU A 206 -16.24 11.80 -12.58
C LEU A 206 -16.65 10.81 -13.69
N LEU A 207 -15.73 9.95 -14.15
CA LEU A 207 -16.02 8.93 -15.15
C LEU A 207 -17.13 7.97 -14.69
N GLU A 208 -17.03 7.48 -13.46
CA GLU A 208 -17.97 6.51 -12.88
C GLU A 208 -19.32 7.15 -12.54
N ASP A 209 -19.33 8.25 -11.78
CA ASP A 209 -20.56 8.83 -11.22
C ASP A 209 -21.29 9.74 -12.21
N ALA A 210 -20.56 10.55 -12.98
CA ALA A 210 -21.19 11.52 -13.89
C ALA A 210 -21.52 10.91 -15.25
N TYR A 211 -20.69 9.98 -15.74
CA TYR A 211 -20.86 9.37 -17.07
C TYR A 211 -21.30 7.90 -17.02
N GLY A 212 -21.41 7.29 -15.82
CA GLY A 212 -21.87 5.91 -15.67
C GLY A 212 -20.91 4.87 -16.27
N CYS A 213 -19.67 5.25 -16.57
CA CYS A 213 -18.70 4.38 -17.22
C CYS A 213 -17.82 3.71 -16.15
N GLY A 214 -17.82 2.38 -16.11
CA GLY A 214 -16.99 1.64 -15.17
C GLY A 214 -15.51 1.87 -15.46
N PHE A 215 -14.75 2.33 -14.46
CA PHE A 215 -13.33 2.64 -14.64
C PHE A 215 -12.53 1.43 -15.13
N ASP A 216 -12.80 0.23 -14.63
CA ASP A 216 -12.13 -1.00 -15.06
C ASP A 216 -12.34 -1.30 -16.54
N SER A 217 -13.58 -1.22 -17.00
CA SER A 217 -13.93 -1.46 -18.40
C SER A 217 -13.29 -0.42 -19.33
N ALA A 218 -13.30 0.85 -18.93
CA ALA A 218 -12.65 1.93 -19.66
C ALA A 218 -11.12 1.71 -19.72
N LEU A 219 -10.51 1.41 -18.57
CA LEU A 219 -9.08 1.22 -18.44
C LEU A 219 -8.58 0.06 -19.31
N VAL A 220 -9.24 -1.10 -19.26
CA VAL A 220 -8.88 -2.26 -20.11
C VAL A 220 -8.96 -1.89 -21.59
N LYS A 221 -10.03 -1.21 -22.01
CA LYS A 221 -10.21 -0.84 -23.42
C LYS A 221 -9.12 0.13 -23.90
N VAL A 222 -8.80 1.13 -23.09
CA VAL A 222 -7.78 2.14 -23.41
C VAL A 222 -6.37 1.52 -23.38
N VAL A 223 -6.04 0.73 -22.35
CA VAL A 223 -4.74 0.07 -22.21
C VAL A 223 -4.47 -0.88 -23.37
N ARG A 224 -5.46 -1.69 -23.77
CA ARG A 224 -5.34 -2.54 -24.97
C ARG A 224 -5.09 -1.73 -26.23
N ALA A 225 -5.76 -0.60 -26.38
CA ALA A 225 -5.54 0.27 -27.53
C ALA A 225 -4.08 0.80 -27.53
N VAL A 226 -3.55 1.22 -26.37
CA VAL A 226 -2.15 1.64 -26.23
C VAL A 226 -1.18 0.50 -26.59
N ILE A 227 -1.40 -0.70 -26.07
CA ILE A 227 -0.59 -1.89 -26.39
C ILE A 227 -0.58 -2.14 -27.91
N GLN A 228 -1.73 -2.07 -28.57
CA GLN A 228 -1.82 -2.24 -30.02
C GLN A 228 -1.05 -1.17 -30.80
N GLU A 229 -1.02 0.08 -30.33
CA GLU A 229 -0.20 1.12 -30.99
C GLU A 229 1.29 0.91 -30.75
N VAL A 230 1.71 0.47 -29.56
CA VAL A 230 3.10 0.08 -29.27
C VAL A 230 3.56 -1.05 -30.21
N LEU A 231 2.74 -2.10 -30.39
CA LEU A 231 3.03 -3.18 -31.33
C LEU A 231 3.16 -2.68 -32.78
N ARG A 232 2.30 -1.74 -33.21
CA ARG A 232 2.43 -1.12 -34.55
C ARG A 232 3.72 -0.30 -34.67
N GLN A 233 4.12 0.42 -33.63
CA GLN A 233 5.36 1.19 -33.62
C GLN A 233 6.59 0.30 -33.75
N LEU A 234 6.64 -0.82 -33.02
CA LEU A 234 7.69 -1.83 -33.17
C LEU A 234 7.72 -2.41 -34.59
N GLY A 235 6.57 -2.76 -35.16
CA GLY A 235 6.48 -3.25 -36.54
C GLY A 235 6.98 -2.24 -37.57
N ARG A 236 6.63 -0.95 -37.42
CA ARG A 236 7.16 0.14 -38.25
C ARG A 236 8.67 0.29 -38.10
N ALA A 237 9.22 0.12 -36.90
CA ALA A 237 10.67 0.19 -36.66
C ALA A 237 11.41 -0.95 -37.39
N ILE A 238 10.89 -2.19 -37.32
CA ILE A 238 11.43 -3.35 -38.06
C ILE A 238 11.37 -3.11 -39.57
N ALA A 239 10.24 -2.66 -40.09
CA ALA A 239 10.07 -2.36 -41.52
C ALA A 239 11.07 -1.30 -41.99
N HIS A 240 11.17 -0.18 -41.25
CA HIS A 240 12.09 0.92 -41.58
C HIS A 240 13.56 0.48 -41.59
N GLU A 241 13.96 -0.42 -40.68
CA GLU A 241 15.32 -0.96 -40.67
C GLU A 241 15.62 -1.78 -41.93
N LEU A 242 14.67 -2.60 -42.37
CA LEU A 242 14.79 -3.40 -43.59
C LEU A 242 14.74 -2.54 -44.86
N GLU A 243 13.88 -1.52 -44.90
CA GLU A 243 13.81 -0.55 -46.00
C GLU A 243 15.12 0.23 -46.17
N LYS A 244 15.77 0.63 -45.07
CA LYS A 244 17.11 1.25 -45.10
C LYS A 244 18.17 0.36 -45.73
N ARG A 245 17.97 -0.96 -45.70
CA ARG A 245 18.84 -1.95 -46.36
C ARG A 245 18.43 -2.24 -47.81
N GLY A 246 17.41 -1.56 -48.33
CA GLY A 246 16.93 -1.67 -49.71
C GLY A 246 15.94 -2.80 -49.94
N TYR A 247 15.30 -3.32 -48.89
CA TYR A 247 14.23 -4.31 -49.00
C TYR A 247 12.86 -3.63 -49.05
N ASP A 248 11.86 -4.35 -49.57
CA ASP A 248 10.43 -4.02 -49.48
C ASP A 248 9.78 -5.10 -48.58
N PRO A 249 9.79 -4.92 -47.24
CA PRO A 249 9.43 -5.98 -46.30
C PRO A 249 7.92 -6.06 -46.05
N ASP A 250 7.39 -7.28 -45.99
CA ASP A 250 6.09 -7.56 -45.38
C ASP A 250 6.33 -8.13 -43.98
N VAL A 251 6.08 -7.31 -42.95
CA VAL A 251 6.38 -7.63 -41.55
C VAL A 251 5.17 -8.31 -40.91
N ALA A 252 5.38 -9.51 -40.38
CA ALA A 252 4.36 -10.26 -39.63
C ALA A 252 3.98 -9.54 -38.33
N PRO A 253 2.87 -9.95 -37.66
CA PRO A 253 2.55 -9.44 -36.32
C PRO A 253 3.74 -9.59 -35.37
N VAL A 254 3.99 -8.54 -34.58
CA VAL A 254 5.09 -8.51 -33.61
C VAL A 254 4.67 -9.30 -32.37
N ASP A 255 5.54 -10.22 -31.96
CA ASP A 255 5.50 -10.86 -30.65
C ASP A 255 6.38 -10.05 -29.69
N ALA A 256 5.82 -9.53 -28.60
CA ALA A 256 6.51 -8.56 -27.75
C ALA A 256 6.20 -8.71 -26.28
N ARG A 257 7.21 -8.43 -25.47
CA ARG A 257 7.07 -8.19 -24.03
C ARG A 257 6.88 -6.69 -23.80
N ILE A 258 5.79 -6.32 -23.11
CA ILE A 258 5.44 -4.90 -22.91
C ILE A 258 5.23 -4.61 -21.43
N GLU A 259 5.97 -3.67 -20.88
CA GLU A 259 5.77 -3.13 -19.54
C GLU A 259 5.14 -1.74 -19.65
N LEU A 260 3.93 -1.57 -19.11
CA LEU A 260 3.15 -0.35 -19.19
C LEU A 260 2.86 0.18 -17.79
N ALA A 261 3.20 1.43 -17.53
CA ALA A 261 2.90 2.12 -16.27
C ALA A 261 1.93 3.28 -16.52
N VAL A 262 0.68 3.12 -16.10
CA VAL A 262 -0.32 4.18 -16.09
C VAL A 262 -0.06 5.06 -14.88
N ASN A 263 0.32 6.31 -15.12
CA ASN A 263 0.74 7.24 -14.08
C ASN A 263 -0.32 8.30 -13.75
N GLY A 264 -1.35 8.43 -14.59
CA GLY A 264 -2.49 9.24 -14.25
C GLY A 264 -3.63 9.24 -15.26
N LEU A 265 -4.71 9.86 -14.82
CA LEU A 265 -5.95 10.07 -15.54
C LEU A 265 -6.36 11.53 -15.36
N THR A 266 -6.52 12.26 -16.45
CA THR A 266 -7.00 13.66 -16.43
C THR A 266 -8.34 13.76 -17.15
N VAL A 267 -9.09 14.82 -16.83
CA VAL A 267 -10.29 15.20 -17.58
C VAL A 267 -9.99 16.53 -18.26
N ASP A 268 -10.34 16.64 -19.53
CA ASP A 268 -10.27 17.90 -20.25
C ASP A 268 -11.28 18.88 -19.61
N PRO A 269 -10.85 20.08 -19.17
CA PRO A 269 -11.77 21.09 -18.66
C PRO A 269 -12.83 21.54 -19.67
N ASP A 270 -12.56 21.41 -20.97
CA ASP A 270 -13.42 21.94 -22.04
C ASP A 270 -14.33 20.87 -22.68
N GLY A 271 -14.25 19.60 -22.27
CA GLY A 271 -15.05 18.52 -22.85
C GLY A 271 -15.14 17.25 -22.00
N PRO A 272 -15.97 16.26 -22.40
CA PRO A 272 -16.07 14.98 -21.70
C PRO A 272 -14.88 14.06 -21.98
N GLN A 273 -13.75 14.61 -22.43
CA GLN A 273 -12.57 13.84 -22.78
C GLN A 273 -11.80 13.46 -21.52
N PHE A 274 -11.43 12.19 -21.44
CA PHE A 274 -10.51 11.68 -20.46
C PHE A 274 -9.18 11.37 -21.15
N GLU A 275 -8.09 11.61 -20.45
CA GLU A 275 -6.75 11.29 -20.94
C GLU A 275 -6.03 10.38 -19.96
N LEU A 276 -5.69 9.19 -20.43
CA LEU A 276 -4.79 8.29 -19.73
C LEU A 276 -3.35 8.62 -20.14
N HIS A 277 -2.46 8.79 -19.18
CA HIS A 277 -1.05 9.05 -19.47
C HIS A 277 -0.13 8.14 -18.65
N GLY A 278 1.04 7.86 -19.21
CA GLY A 278 1.96 6.92 -18.59
C GLY A 278 3.27 6.77 -19.34
N THR A 279 3.97 5.69 -19.03
CA THR A 279 5.21 5.27 -19.67
C THR A 279 5.09 3.83 -20.16
N TYR A 280 5.86 3.47 -21.17
CA TYR A 280 5.99 2.10 -21.65
C TYR A 280 7.45 1.75 -21.94
N GLN A 281 7.75 0.47 -21.83
CA GLN A 281 8.96 -0.16 -22.34
C GLN A 281 8.54 -1.44 -23.05
N ALA A 282 9.04 -1.64 -24.27
CA ALA A 282 8.67 -2.77 -25.09
C ALA A 282 9.87 -3.33 -25.86
N GLU A 283 9.94 -4.65 -25.93
CA GLU A 283 10.90 -5.40 -26.71
C GLU A 283 10.12 -6.44 -27.52
N GLY A 284 10.28 -6.45 -28.84
CA GLY A 284 9.53 -7.34 -29.70
C GLY A 284 10.32 -7.86 -30.88
N ALA A 285 9.85 -8.97 -31.42
CA ALA A 285 10.40 -9.63 -32.59
C ALA A 285 9.30 -9.92 -33.62
N ALA A 286 9.66 -9.87 -34.90
CA ALA A 286 8.77 -10.28 -35.97
C ALA A 286 9.56 -10.97 -37.09
N GLU A 287 8.90 -11.91 -37.76
CA GLU A 287 9.34 -12.38 -39.07
C GLU A 287 8.97 -11.35 -40.14
N ALA A 288 9.85 -11.17 -41.12
CA ALA A 288 9.60 -10.32 -42.28
C ALA A 288 9.91 -11.08 -43.56
N ALA A 289 8.95 -11.08 -44.49
CA ALA A 289 9.17 -11.54 -45.84
C ALA A 289 9.81 -10.42 -46.66
N ILE A 290 10.95 -10.70 -47.29
CA ILE A 290 11.65 -9.77 -48.19
C ILE A 290 11.73 -10.39 -49.59
N GLN A 291 11.55 -9.57 -50.62
CA GLN A 291 11.72 -10.01 -52.00
C GLN A 291 13.18 -10.36 -52.28
N ASN A 292 13.42 -11.58 -52.76
CA ASN A 292 14.75 -12.05 -53.12
C ASN A 292 14.71 -12.71 -54.50
N TYR A 293 15.01 -11.92 -55.53
CA TYR A 293 15.03 -12.39 -56.93
C TYR A 293 16.11 -13.43 -57.24
N GLN A 294 17.00 -13.75 -56.29
CA GLN A 294 18.07 -14.74 -56.47
C GLN A 294 17.70 -16.13 -55.95
N ASN A 295 16.56 -16.30 -55.26
CA ASN A 295 16.07 -17.60 -54.82
C ASN A 295 14.87 -18.08 -55.65
N ASP A 296 14.64 -19.40 -55.67
CA ASP A 296 13.61 -20.02 -56.50
C ASP A 296 12.18 -19.60 -56.10
N SER A 297 11.97 -19.11 -54.87
CA SER A 297 10.68 -18.67 -54.34
C SER A 297 10.38 -17.18 -54.55
N GLY A 298 11.37 -16.37 -54.97
CA GLY A 298 11.27 -14.91 -55.03
C GLY A 298 11.13 -14.22 -53.66
N THR A 299 11.12 -14.97 -52.56
CA THR A 299 10.86 -14.49 -51.20
C THR A 299 11.80 -15.18 -50.21
N SER A 300 12.42 -14.43 -49.33
CA SER A 300 13.15 -14.95 -48.17
C SER A 300 12.58 -14.40 -46.87
N TRP A 301 12.64 -15.18 -45.80
CA TRP A 301 12.17 -14.80 -44.48
C TRP A 301 13.36 -14.43 -43.60
N THR A 302 13.24 -13.34 -42.85
CA THR A 302 14.23 -12.93 -41.85
C THR A 302 13.52 -12.56 -40.56
N GLN A 303 14.07 -12.98 -39.43
CA GLN A 303 13.65 -12.48 -38.13
C GLN A 303 14.37 -11.15 -37.83
N ARG A 304 13.64 -10.22 -37.23
CA ARG A 304 14.16 -8.94 -36.76
C ARG A 304 13.55 -8.61 -35.42
N ASP A 305 14.35 -7.90 -34.63
CA ASP A 305 13.99 -7.46 -33.29
C ASP A 305 13.93 -5.93 -33.28
N ALA A 306 13.07 -5.36 -32.44
CA ALA A 306 13.00 -3.94 -32.16
C ALA A 306 12.71 -3.70 -30.69
N ASP A 307 13.31 -2.64 -30.16
CA ASP A 307 13.06 -2.11 -28.82
C ASP A 307 12.49 -0.70 -28.93
N ASP A 308 11.59 -0.36 -28.01
CA ASP A 308 11.04 0.99 -27.90
C ASP A 308 10.66 1.32 -26.46
N GLN A 309 10.82 2.58 -26.08
CA GLN A 309 10.44 3.06 -24.76
C GLN A 309 10.06 4.54 -24.84
N GLY A 310 9.09 4.94 -24.04
CA GLY A 310 8.63 6.31 -24.07
C GLY A 310 7.47 6.59 -23.13
N HIS A 311 6.82 7.71 -23.40
CA HIS A 311 5.59 8.16 -22.77
C HIS A 311 4.41 7.91 -23.71
N PHE A 312 3.24 7.64 -23.15
CA PHE A 312 2.00 7.61 -23.91
C PHE A 312 0.97 8.59 -23.36
N THR A 313 0.09 9.06 -24.24
CA THR A 313 -1.16 9.73 -23.89
C THR A 313 -2.27 9.14 -24.74
N ALA A 314 -3.35 8.70 -24.12
CA ALA A 314 -4.50 8.13 -24.79
C ALA A 314 -5.77 8.90 -24.40
N GLY A 315 -6.35 9.59 -25.38
CA GLY A 315 -7.60 10.31 -25.24
C GLY A 315 -8.79 9.39 -25.49
N PHE A 316 -9.81 9.46 -24.65
CA PHE A 316 -11.04 8.69 -24.82
C PHE A 316 -12.27 9.43 -24.29
N PHE A 317 -13.44 9.03 -24.78
CA PHE A 317 -14.73 9.61 -24.40
C PHE A 317 -15.72 8.54 -23.93
N PRO A 318 -16.60 8.85 -22.97
CA PRO A 318 -17.74 8.00 -22.65
C PRO A 318 -18.75 8.03 -23.80
N GLU A 319 -19.12 6.88 -24.37
CA GLU A 319 -20.13 6.79 -25.44
C GLU A 319 -21.52 6.50 -24.88
N VAL A 320 -21.71 5.25 -24.45
CA VAL A 320 -22.94 4.73 -23.83
C VAL A 320 -22.48 3.81 -22.72
N ALA A 321 -22.77 4.19 -21.47
CA ALA A 321 -22.44 3.38 -20.31
C ALA A 321 -22.79 1.89 -20.53
N PRO A 322 -21.83 0.96 -20.31
CA PRO A 322 -20.53 1.12 -19.65
C PRO A 322 -19.32 1.36 -20.60
N ASP A 323 -19.54 1.67 -21.87
CA ASP A 323 -18.48 1.67 -22.90
C ASP A 323 -17.84 3.05 -23.14
N VAL A 324 -16.58 3.03 -23.60
CA VAL A 324 -15.79 4.22 -23.97
C VAL A 324 -15.24 4.12 -25.39
N ALA A 325 -15.07 5.23 -26.10
CA ALA A 325 -14.37 5.26 -27.39
C ALA A 325 -12.98 5.88 -27.22
N VAL A 326 -11.96 5.16 -27.68
CA VAL A 326 -10.59 5.70 -27.78
C VAL A 326 -10.54 6.59 -29.02
N ASP A 327 -10.18 7.86 -28.82
CA ASP A 327 -10.10 8.86 -29.88
C ASP A 327 -8.70 8.88 -30.50
N TYR A 328 -7.67 8.95 -29.66
CA TYR A 328 -6.28 8.92 -30.10
C TYR A 328 -5.36 8.26 -29.10
N ILE A 329 -4.19 7.85 -29.63
CA ILE A 329 -3.03 7.42 -28.86
C ILE A 329 -1.83 8.17 -29.43
N ASP A 330 -1.09 8.83 -28.56
CA ASP A 330 0.16 9.53 -28.87
C ASP A 330 1.30 8.87 -28.09
N LEU A 331 2.30 8.36 -28.81
CA LEU A 331 3.51 7.75 -28.27
C LEU A 331 4.68 8.70 -28.50
N ARG A 332 5.39 9.07 -27.42
CA ARG A 332 6.50 10.03 -27.45
C ARG A 332 7.75 9.44 -26.82
N ASN A 333 8.85 9.44 -27.57
CA ASN A 333 10.18 9.04 -27.11
C ASN A 333 11.00 10.25 -26.65
#